data_AF-A0A497KI43-F1
#
_entry.id   AF-A0A497KI43-F1
#
_cell.length_a   1.000
_cell.length_b   1.000
_cell.length_c   1.000
_cell.angle_alpha   90.00
_cell.angle_beta   90.00
_cell.angle_gamma   90.00
#
_symmetry.space_group_name_H-M   'P 1'
#
loop_
_entity.id
_entity.type
_entity.pdbx_description
1 polymer ?
#
loop_
_entity_poly.entity_id
_entity_poly.type
_entity_poly.pdbx_seq_one_letter_code
_entity_poly.pdbx_strand_id
1 'polypeptide(L)'
;MHAALIPVFIKEFGLSIFEAGMLVSIPQALSVSISLPYGVIIDRIDPRKLIILSLLMAGFGGLAVSQAGNFLTLLLPLSLIPLSSTIYHPPALT
;
A
#
# COMPACT_ATOMS: atom_id res chain seq x y z
N MET A 1 7.06 -2.07 0.00
CA MET A 1 7.21 -3.55 0.04
C MET A 1 8.70 -3.86 0.04
N HIS A 2 9.20 -4.65 0.99
CA HIS A 2 10.61 -5.06 0.99
C HIS A 2 10.82 -6.15 -0.08
N ALA A 3 11.81 -5.96 -0.97
CA ALA A 3 12.09 -6.90 -2.06
C ALA A 3 12.37 -8.34 -1.57
N ALA A 4 12.80 -8.49 -0.31
CA ALA A 4 13.05 -9.79 0.33
C ALA A 4 11.80 -10.69 0.43
N LEU A 5 10.59 -10.15 0.40
CA LEU A 5 9.35 -10.93 0.54
C LEU A 5 8.80 -11.47 -0.79
N ILE A 6 9.23 -10.94 -1.92
CA ILE A 6 8.78 -11.37 -3.26
C ILE A 6 9.01 -12.87 -3.51
N PRO A 7 10.21 -13.44 -3.27
CA PRO A 7 10.43 -14.88 -3.49
C PRO A 7 9.60 -15.77 -2.56
N VAL A 8 9.23 -15.28 -1.36
CA VAL A 8 8.30 -15.99 -0.46
C VAL A 8 6.91 -16.03 -1.06
N PHE A 9 6.37 -14.90 -1.55
CA PHE A 9 5.06 -14.87 -2.19
C PHE A 9 4.99 -15.70 -3.47
N ILE A 10 6.06 -15.72 -4.28
CA ILE A 10 6.15 -16.59 -5.46
C ILE A 10 6.00 -18.06 -5.07
N LYS A 11 6.69 -18.47 -4.00
CA LYS A 11 6.67 -19.87 -3.53
C LYS A 11 5.35 -20.25 -2.85
N GLU A 12 4.78 -19.36 -2.04
CA GLU A 12 3.55 -19.60 -1.26
C GLU A 12 2.30 -19.64 -2.15
N PHE A 13 2.23 -18.75 -3.15
CA PHE A 13 1.06 -18.58 -4.03
C PHE A 13 1.26 -19.14 -5.44
N GLY A 14 2.44 -19.70 -5.75
CA GLY A 14 2.75 -20.27 -7.06
C GLY A 14 2.76 -19.23 -8.20
N LEU A 15 3.14 -17.99 -7.88
CA LEU A 15 3.01 -16.85 -8.81
C LEU A 15 4.01 -16.92 -9.96
N SER A 16 3.60 -16.44 -11.12
CA SER A 16 4.51 -16.16 -12.23
C SER A 16 5.44 -14.99 -11.91
N ILE A 17 6.62 -14.96 -12.54
CA ILE A 17 7.56 -13.82 -12.48
C ILE A 17 6.85 -12.52 -12.93
N PHE A 18 5.93 -12.62 -13.88
CA PHE A 18 5.13 -11.48 -14.35
C PHE A 18 4.19 -10.94 -13.28
N GLU A 19 3.50 -11.83 -12.56
CA GLU A 19 2.59 -11.49 -11.45
C GLU A 19 3.36 -10.89 -10.27
N ALA A 20 4.55 -11.41 -9.97
CA ALA A 20 5.45 -10.86 -8.97
C ALA A 20 5.90 -9.43 -9.33
N GLY A 21 6.19 -9.17 -10.60
CA GLY A 21 6.48 -7.82 -11.09
C GLY A 21 5.29 -6.87 -10.90
N MET A 22 4.08 -7.31 -11.25
CA MET A 22 2.85 -6.54 -11.03
C MET A 22 2.59 -6.21 -9.55
N LEU A 23 2.85 -7.15 -8.64
CA LEU A 23 2.75 -6.95 -7.20
C LEU A 23 3.65 -5.84 -6.66
N VAL A 24 4.73 -5.50 -7.35
CA VAL A 24 5.62 -4.39 -6.98
C VAL A 24 5.23 -3.11 -7.70
N SER A 25 5.05 -3.18 -9.03
CA SER A 25 4.86 -2.00 -9.87
C SER A 25 3.51 -1.33 -9.65
N ILE A 26 2.42 -2.09 -9.51
CA ILE A 26 1.07 -1.51 -9.35
C ILE A 26 0.95 -0.70 -8.06
N PRO A 27 1.34 -1.23 -6.88
CA PRO A 27 1.36 -0.45 -5.64
C PRO A 27 2.19 0.83 -5.74
N GLN A 28 3.39 0.75 -6.34
CA GLN A 28 4.24 1.93 -6.51
C GLN A 28 3.62 2.97 -7.44
N ALA A 29 3.06 2.54 -8.58
CA ALA A 29 2.42 3.44 -9.52
C ALA A 29 1.24 4.17 -8.86
N LEU A 30 0.38 3.46 -8.12
CA LEU A 30 -0.72 4.07 -7.38
C LEU A 30 -0.21 5.06 -6.33
N SER A 31 0.82 4.70 -5.55
CA SER A 31 1.42 5.60 -4.56
C SER A 31 1.95 6.89 -5.18
N VAL A 32 2.60 6.82 -6.34
CA VAL A 32 3.10 8.01 -7.05
C VAL A 32 1.95 8.85 -7.62
N SER A 33 0.92 8.21 -8.18
CA SER A 33 -0.25 8.92 -8.69
C SER A 33 -1.02 9.63 -7.58
N ILE A 34 -1.03 9.09 -6.37
CA ILE A 34 -1.75 9.66 -5.22
C ILE A 34 -0.89 10.68 -4.45
N SER A 35 0.44 10.55 -4.45
CA SER A 35 1.30 11.50 -3.73
C SER A 35 1.15 12.95 -4.21
N LEU A 36 0.98 13.17 -5.52
CA LEU A 36 0.79 14.48 -6.13
C LEU A 36 -0.51 15.20 -5.67
N PRO A 37 -1.72 14.62 -5.86
CA PRO A 37 -2.95 15.25 -5.39
C PRO A 37 -3.02 15.30 -3.87
N TYR A 38 -2.43 14.34 -3.17
CA TYR A 38 -2.46 14.30 -1.72
C TYR A 38 -1.77 15.51 -1.09
N GLY A 39 -0.65 15.98 -1.65
CA GLY A 39 0.02 17.20 -1.22
C GLY A 39 -0.85 18.46 -1.28
N VAL A 40 -1.86 18.50 -2.14
CA VAL A 40 -2.84 19.61 -2.19
C VAL A 40 -3.99 19.40 -1.21
N ILE A 41 -4.35 18.14 -0.95
CA ILE A 41 -5.46 17.76 -0.06
C ILE A 41 -5.09 17.99 1.41
N ILE A 42 -3.84 17.78 1.80
CA ILE A 42 -3.42 17.99 3.20
C ILE A 42 -3.60 19.44 3.67
N ASP A 43 -3.48 20.42 2.77
CA ASP A 43 -3.63 21.84 3.10
C ASP A 43 -5.08 22.21 3.46
N ARG A 44 -6.04 21.32 3.14
CA ARG A 44 -7.48 21.54 3.32
C ARG A 44 -8.09 20.68 4.43
N ILE A 45 -7.40 19.65 4.92
CA ILE A 45 -7.94 18.65 5.85
C ILE A 45 -7.09 18.58 7.11
N ASP A 46 -7.75 18.43 8.28
CA ASP A 46 -7.05 18.30 9.55
C ASP A 46 -6.02 17.15 9.54
N PRO A 47 -4.73 17.42 9.83
CA PRO A 47 -3.67 16.41 9.76
C PRO A 47 -3.92 15.23 10.72
N ARG A 48 -4.56 15.49 11.87
CA ARG A 48 -4.91 14.46 12.87
C ARG A 48 -5.88 13.41 12.33
N LYS A 49 -6.86 13.81 11.51
CA LYS A 49 -7.82 12.89 10.88
C LYS A 49 -7.15 12.05 9.79
N LEU A 50 -6.24 12.66 9.02
CA LEU A 50 -5.47 11.98 7.98
C LEU A 50 -4.55 10.90 8.57
N ILE A 51 -3.89 11.18 9.69
CA ILE A 51 -3.05 10.20 10.38
C ILE A 51 -3.89 9.00 10.85
N ILE A 52 -5.04 9.24 11.49
CA ILE A 52 -5.94 8.15 11.92
C ILE A 52 -6.40 7.32 10.72
N LEU A 53 -6.77 7.97 9.61
CA LEU A 53 -7.19 7.28 8.39
C LEU A 53 -6.07 6.43 7.79
N SER A 54 -4.85 6.95 7.74
CA SER A 54 -3.68 6.20 7.27
C SER A 54 -3.42 4.95 8.13
N LEU A 55 -3.55 5.08 9.46
CA LEU A 55 -3.32 3.99 10.39
C LEU A 55 -4.40 2.89 10.27
N LEU A 56 -5.66 3.30 10.09
CA LEU A 56 -6.75 2.38 9.79
C LEU A 56 -6.54 1.67 8.46
N MET A 57 -6.17 2.39 7.40
CA MET A 57 -5.86 1.78 6.09
C MET A 57 -4.70 0.79 6.17
N ALA A 58 -3.64 1.11 6.91
CA ALA A 58 -2.51 0.21 7.13
C ALA A 58 -2.93 -1.06 7.89
N GLY A 59 -3.72 -0.89 8.96
CA GLY A 59 -4.24 -2.01 9.76
C GLY A 59 -5.17 -2.92 8.97
N PHE A 60 -6.14 -2.36 8.25
CA PHE A 60 -7.02 -3.12 7.38
C PHE A 60 -6.26 -3.79 6.22
N GLY A 61 -5.29 -3.11 5.62
CA GLY A 61 -4.42 -3.67 4.60
C GLY A 61 -3.65 -4.90 5.11
N GLY A 62 -3.04 -4.80 6.29
CA GLY A 62 -2.33 -5.93 6.91
C GLY A 62 -3.24 -7.12 7.21
N LEU A 63 -4.43 -6.88 7.76
CA LEU A 63 -5.40 -7.94 8.04
C LEU A 63 -5.90 -8.62 6.76
N ALA A 64 -6.15 -7.84 5.70
CA ALA A 64 -6.57 -8.36 4.40
C ALA A 64 -5.46 -9.18 3.72
N VAL A 65 -4.19 -8.78 3.84
CA VAL A 65 -3.04 -9.60 3.39
C VAL A 65 -3.00 -10.93 4.12
N SER A 66 -3.28 -10.96 5.43
CA SER A 66 -3.28 -12.20 6.21
C SER A 66 -4.35 -13.21 5.80
N GLN A 67 -5.45 -12.76 5.18
CA GLN A 67 -6.49 -13.63 4.64
C GLN A 67 -6.35 -13.88 3.13
N ALA A 68 -5.28 -13.38 2.50
CA ALA A 68 -5.09 -13.57 1.08
C ALA A 68 -4.79 -15.03 0.76
N GLY A 69 -5.67 -15.66 -0.04
CA GLY A 69 -5.48 -17.02 -0.57
C GLY A 69 -5.17 -17.04 -2.07
N ASN A 70 -5.22 -15.88 -2.74
CA ASN A 70 -5.15 -15.78 -4.19
C ASN A 70 -4.44 -14.49 -4.63
N PHE A 71 -3.95 -14.44 -5.88
CA PHE A 71 -3.18 -13.29 -6.40
C PHE A 71 -3.91 -11.94 -6.26
N LEU A 72 -5.18 -11.84 -6.67
CA LEU A 72 -5.95 -10.59 -6.56
C LEU A 72 -6.17 -10.16 -5.10
N THR A 73 -6.44 -11.14 -4.21
CA THR A 73 -6.64 -10.88 -2.78
C THR A 73 -5.35 -10.52 -2.07
N LEU A 74 -4.19 -10.78 -2.67
CA LEU A 74 -2.90 -10.28 -2.20
C LEU A 74 -2.66 -8.87 -2.75
N LEU A 75 -2.84 -8.68 -4.05
CA LEU A 75 -2.51 -7.44 -4.78
C LEU A 75 -3.27 -6.21 -4.29
N LEU A 76 -4.58 -6.34 -4.07
CA LEU A 76 -5.42 -5.24 -3.59
C LEU A 76 -4.93 -4.69 -2.24
N PRO A 77 -4.84 -5.50 -1.16
CA PRO A 77 -4.38 -4.99 0.12
C PRO A 77 -2.89 -4.65 0.13
N LEU A 78 -2.06 -5.32 -0.68
CA LEU A 78 -0.65 -4.91 -0.84
C LEU A 78 -0.49 -3.53 -1.48
N SER A 79 -1.45 -3.10 -2.32
CA SER A 79 -1.46 -1.76 -2.90
C SER A 79 -1.92 -0.68 -1.91
N LEU A 80 -2.82 -1.04 -0.98
CA LEU A 80 -3.33 -0.15 0.07
C LEU A 80 -2.27 0.23 1.11
N ILE A 81 -1.33 -0.68 1.41
CA ILE A 81 -0.28 -0.44 2.42
C ILE A 81 0.67 0.71 2.01
N PRO A 82 1.34 0.71 0.85
CA PRO A 82 2.20 1.83 0.47
C PRO A 82 1.41 3.12 0.26
N LEU A 83 0.14 3.06 -0.15
CA LEU A 83 -0.75 4.22 -0.17
C LEU A 83 -0.91 4.85 1.22
N SER A 84 -1.20 4.04 2.23
CA SER A 84 -1.29 4.52 3.61
C SER A 84 0.02 5.18 4.10
N SER A 85 1.18 4.66 3.68
CA SER A 85 2.48 5.25 4.04
C SER A 85 2.72 6.60 3.37
N THR A 86 2.34 6.75 2.10
CA THR A 86 2.42 8.03 1.36
C THR A 86 1.56 9.11 2.03
N ILE A 87 0.41 8.71 2.56
CA ILE A 87 -0.56 9.57 3.26
C ILE A 87 -0.02 10.04 4.63
N TYR A 88 0.85 9.26 5.26
CA TYR A 88 1.42 9.53 6.59
C TYR A 88 2.59 10.52 6.57
N HIS A 89 3.43 10.53 5.53
CA HIS A 89 4.67 11.33 5.51
C HIS A 89 4.47 12.86 5.57
N PRO A 90 3.54 13.47 4.82
CA PRO A 90 3.35 14.93 4.85
C PRO A 90 2.84 15.50 6.20
N PRO A 91 1.81 14.92 6.85
CA PRO A 91 1.28 15.47 8.12
C PRO A 91 2.16 15.16 9.34
N ALA A 92 3.15 14.27 9.23
CA ALA A 92 4.09 13.99 10.33
C ALA A 92 5.22 15.03 10.42
N LEU A 93 5.39 15.89 9.40
CA LEU A 93 6.44 16.91 9.31
C LEU A 93 5.95 18.33 9.66
N THR A 94 4.66 18.51 9.90
CA THR A 94 4.00 19.77 10.32
C THR A 94 3.66 19.73 11.81
#